data_AF-A0A0C9YZY8-F1
#
_entry.id   AF-A0A0C9YZY8-F1
#
_cell.length_a   1.000
_cell.length_b   1.000
_cell.length_c   1.000
_cell.angle_alpha   90.00
_cell.angle_beta   90.00
_cell.angle_gamma   90.00
#
_symmetry.space_group_name_H-M   'P 1'
#
loop_
_entity.id
_entity.type
_entity.pdbx_description
1 polymer ?
#
loop_
_entity_poly.entity_id
_entity_poly.type
_entity_poly.pdbx_seq_one_letter_code
_entity_poly.pdbx_strand_id
1 'polypeptide(L)'
;NDAKMNALVSLYHQSDRFITPETLSDAIDQAFTKQDNYPGDDDSRKHSFAEILSMRAQQRQAPKFSLGRDQLTYSALDSSHMGPGWIESKEKRVDRIYEALMGTTRDGKPSWTAIKENSQRVQAQVAADRK
;
A
#
# COMPACT_ATOMS: atom_id res chain seq x y z
N ASN A 1 0.26 25.82 19.85
CA ASN A 1 -0.98 25.18 20.36
C ASN A 1 -1.37 23.96 19.54
N ASP A 2 -1.14 23.98 18.23
CA ASP A 2 -1.59 22.92 17.30
C ASP A 2 -1.00 21.53 17.59
N ALA A 3 0.26 21.46 18.04
CA ALA A 3 0.88 20.18 18.43
C ALA A 3 0.13 19.47 19.58
N LYS A 4 -0.39 20.22 20.56
CA LYS A 4 -1.15 19.66 21.69
C LYS A 4 -2.53 19.20 21.24
N MET A 5 -3.17 19.95 20.34
CA MET A 5 -4.47 19.56 19.77
C MET A 5 -4.34 18.32 18.89
N ASN A 6 -3.31 18.24 18.06
CA ASN A 6 -3.02 17.06 17.24
C ASN A 6 -2.70 15.83 18.10
N ALA A 7 -1.99 16.02 19.22
CA ALA A 7 -1.74 14.95 20.19
C ALA A 7 -3.04 14.45 20.83
N LEU A 8 -3.93 15.35 21.26
CA LEU A 8 -5.24 14.98 21.83
C LEU A 8 -6.13 14.26 20.83
N VAL A 9 -6.16 14.74 19.58
CA VAL A 9 -6.89 14.07 18.50
C VAL A 9 -6.32 12.69 18.23
N SER A 10 -4.99 12.53 18.24
CA SER A 10 -4.35 11.22 18.09
C SER A 10 -4.72 10.27 19.23
N LEU A 11 -4.76 10.79 20.46
CA LEU A 11 -5.13 10.04 21.66
C LEU A 11 -6.59 9.58 21.61
N TYR A 12 -7.50 10.43 21.12
CA TYR A 12 -8.91 10.08 20.92
C TYR A 12 -9.11 8.97 19.88
N HIS A 13 -8.33 8.98 18.79
CA HIS A 13 -8.40 7.89 17.81
C HIS A 13 -7.79 6.58 18.33
N GLN A 14 -6.89 6.66 19.32
CA GLN A 14 -6.27 5.50 19.95
C GLN A 14 -7.06 4.97 21.16
N SER A 15 -7.98 5.76 21.73
CA SER A 15 -8.68 5.40 22.97
C SER A 15 -9.60 4.19 22.82
N ASP A 16 -10.05 3.88 21.61
CA ASP A 16 -10.82 2.67 21.29
C ASP A 16 -10.03 1.37 21.54
N ARG A 17 -8.69 1.46 21.61
CA ARG A 17 -7.78 0.34 21.89
C ARG A 17 -7.23 0.35 23.32
N PHE A 18 -7.68 1.26 24.17
CA PHE A 18 -7.19 1.32 25.54
C PHE A 18 -7.75 0.15 26.35
N ILE A 19 -6.87 -0.48 27.11
CA ILE A 19 -7.24 -1.61 27.94
C ILE A 19 -8.02 -1.08 29.16
N THR A 20 -9.28 -1.46 29.24
CA THR A 20 -10.15 -1.22 30.40
C THR A 20 -10.24 -2.47 31.26
N PRO A 21 -10.65 -2.39 32.54
CA PRO A 21 -10.79 -3.57 33.39
C PRO A 21 -11.67 -4.67 32.79
N GLU A 22 -12.68 -4.29 32.02
CA GLU A 22 -13.62 -5.20 31.36
C GLU A 22 -13.02 -5.89 30.13
N THR A 23 -12.07 -5.22 29.44
CA THR A 23 -11.41 -5.72 28.22
C THR A 23 -10.03 -6.32 28.49
N LEU A 24 -9.54 -6.25 29.74
CA LEU A 24 -8.23 -6.72 30.14
C LEU A 24 -8.05 -8.22 29.93
N SER A 25 -9.04 -9.04 30.29
CA SER A 25 -8.95 -10.50 30.14
C SER A 25 -8.83 -10.89 28.66
N ASP A 26 -9.67 -10.33 27.81
CA ASP A 26 -9.66 -10.58 26.36
C ASP A 26 -8.36 -10.08 25.72
N ALA A 27 -7.82 -8.96 26.18
CA ALA A 27 -6.54 -8.42 25.72
C ALA A 27 -5.36 -9.33 26.09
N ILE A 28 -5.37 -9.93 27.28
CA ILE A 28 -4.38 -10.92 27.72
C ILE A 28 -4.49 -12.17 26.84
N ASP A 29 -5.68 -12.74 26.71
CA ASP A 29 -5.88 -13.93 25.91
C ASP A 29 -5.45 -13.68 24.46
N GLN A 30 -5.80 -12.54 23.88
CA GLN A 30 -5.35 -12.16 22.54
C GLN A 30 -3.82 -12.06 22.42
N ALA A 31 -3.12 -11.48 23.41
CA ALA A 31 -1.68 -11.29 23.35
C ALA A 31 -0.89 -12.60 23.50
N PHE A 32 -1.44 -13.57 24.24
CA PHE A 32 -0.72 -14.82 24.57
C PHE A 32 -1.22 -16.05 23.82
N THR A 33 -2.44 -16.03 23.27
CA THR A 33 -2.99 -17.18 22.50
C THR A 33 -2.92 -16.99 20.99
N LYS A 34 -2.73 -15.76 20.48
CA LYS A 34 -2.41 -15.57 19.07
C LYS A 34 -1.03 -16.15 18.81
N GLN A 35 -1.01 -17.33 18.20
CA GLN A 35 0.11 -17.71 17.36
C GLN A 35 0.17 -16.66 16.27
N ASP A 36 1.02 -15.66 16.45
CA ASP A 36 1.48 -14.86 15.34
C ASP A 36 2.05 -15.86 14.35
N ASN A 37 1.28 -16.18 13.30
CA ASN A 37 1.78 -16.81 12.11
C ASN A 37 2.85 -15.86 11.57
N TYR A 38 4.05 -15.99 12.10
CA TYR A 38 5.21 -15.27 11.64
C TYR A 38 5.32 -15.61 10.17
N PRO A 39 5.22 -14.64 9.25
CA PRO A 39 5.13 -14.91 7.81
C PRO A 39 6.47 -15.38 7.22
N GLY A 40 7.31 -16.04 8.02
CA GLY A 40 8.61 -16.59 7.66
C GLY A 40 8.82 -18.05 8.07
N ASP A 41 7.94 -18.66 8.88
CA ASP A 41 8.09 -20.07 9.30
C ASP A 41 7.10 -20.98 8.57
N ASP A 42 7.01 -20.79 7.27
CA ASP A 42 6.18 -21.60 6.41
C ASP A 42 7.07 -22.40 5.46
N ASP A 43 7.29 -23.67 5.83
CA ASP A 43 7.82 -24.71 4.95
C ASP A 43 6.98 -24.84 3.64
N SER A 44 5.80 -24.19 3.64
CA SER A 44 5.05 -23.57 2.53
C SER A 44 5.78 -23.18 1.25
N ARG A 45 6.90 -22.47 1.40
CA ARG A 45 7.49 -21.66 0.31
C ARG A 45 8.66 -22.32 -0.40
N LYS A 46 8.80 -23.64 -0.31
CA LYS A 46 9.80 -24.37 -1.09
C LYS A 46 9.36 -24.46 -2.55
N HIS A 47 9.71 -23.44 -3.33
CA HIS A 47 9.49 -23.46 -4.78
C HIS A 47 10.35 -24.54 -5.44
N SER A 48 9.75 -25.31 -6.35
CA SER A 48 10.50 -26.26 -7.17
C SER A 48 11.47 -25.53 -8.10
N PHE A 49 12.57 -26.18 -8.51
CA PHE A 49 13.54 -25.57 -9.43
C PHE A 49 12.89 -25.09 -10.74
N ALA A 50 11.92 -25.85 -11.26
CA ALA A 50 11.16 -25.47 -12.45
C ALA A 50 10.31 -24.20 -12.23
N GLU A 51 9.79 -24.03 -11.01
CA GLU A 51 8.98 -22.86 -10.62
C GLU A 51 9.85 -21.62 -10.46
N ILE A 52 11.06 -21.76 -9.91
CA ILE A 52 12.01 -20.65 -9.82
C ILE A 52 12.40 -20.15 -11.23
N LEU A 53 12.55 -21.05 -12.20
CA LEU A 53 12.84 -20.66 -13.58
C LEU A 53 11.69 -19.89 -14.23
N SER A 54 10.44 -20.30 -13.99
CA SER A 54 9.27 -19.59 -14.52
C SER A 54 9.10 -18.22 -13.85
N MET A 55 9.27 -18.11 -12.54
CA MET A 55 9.26 -16.84 -11.80
C MET A 55 10.35 -15.88 -12.31
N ARG A 56 11.56 -16.39 -12.59
CA ARG A 56 12.65 -15.58 -13.13
C ARG A 56 12.35 -15.05 -14.54
N ALA A 57 11.73 -15.87 -15.38
CA ALA A 57 11.30 -15.45 -16.71
C ALA A 57 10.25 -14.34 -16.63
N GLN A 58 9.27 -14.47 -15.74
CA GLN A 58 8.27 -13.43 -15.47
C GLN A 58 8.90 -12.14 -14.95
N GLN A 59 9.85 -12.24 -14.01
CA GLN A 59 10.53 -11.07 -13.45
C GLN A 59 11.34 -10.30 -14.50
N ARG A 60 11.93 -11.00 -15.49
CA ARG A 60 12.66 -10.35 -16.59
C ARG A 60 11.74 -9.63 -17.58
N GLN A 61 10.51 -10.11 -17.73
CA GLN A 61 9.50 -9.47 -18.57
C GLN A 61 8.77 -8.35 -17.82
N ALA A 62 8.82 -8.36 -16.49
CA ALA A 62 8.22 -7.31 -15.68
C ALA A 62 8.95 -5.97 -15.86
N PRO A 63 8.22 -4.85 -15.81
CA PRO A 63 8.83 -3.54 -15.83
C PRO A 63 9.76 -3.36 -14.62
N LYS A 64 10.87 -2.63 -14.82
CA LYS A 64 11.92 -2.39 -13.79
C LYS A 64 11.39 -1.78 -12.48
N PHE A 65 10.22 -1.14 -12.54
CA PHE A 65 9.48 -0.58 -11.42
C PHE A 65 8.10 -1.24 -11.29
N SER A 66 8.08 -2.54 -11.03
CA SER A 66 6.86 -3.27 -10.63
C SER A 66 6.83 -3.37 -9.11
N LEU A 67 5.90 -2.68 -8.43
CA LEU A 67 5.71 -2.82 -6.97
C LEU A 67 4.85 -4.04 -6.61
N GLY A 68 4.82 -5.08 -7.46
CA GLY A 68 4.09 -6.31 -7.15
C GLY A 68 2.58 -6.11 -6.99
N ARG A 69 2.00 -5.08 -7.64
CA ARG A 69 0.57 -4.75 -7.58
C ARG A 69 -0.33 -5.95 -7.87
N ASP A 70 0.08 -6.81 -8.80
CA ASP A 70 -0.66 -8.01 -9.20
C ASP A 70 -0.29 -9.25 -8.36
N GLN A 71 0.80 -9.21 -7.58
CA GLN A 71 1.23 -10.28 -6.67
C GLN A 71 0.72 -10.10 -5.23
N LEU A 72 0.27 -8.90 -4.88
CA LEU A 72 -0.44 -8.65 -3.64
C LEU A 72 -1.83 -9.27 -3.75
N THR A 73 -1.93 -10.57 -3.49
CA THR A 73 -3.19 -11.16 -3.02
C THR A 73 -3.69 -10.25 -1.91
N TYR A 74 -4.85 -9.60 -2.13
CA TYR A 74 -5.44 -8.56 -1.29
C TYR A 74 -5.82 -9.04 0.14
N SER A 75 -5.22 -10.12 0.63
CA SER A 75 -5.59 -10.89 1.81
C SER A 75 -4.93 -10.46 3.13
N ALA A 76 -3.96 -9.56 3.17
CA ALA A 76 -3.19 -9.35 4.42
C ALA A 76 -3.63 -8.17 5.30
N LEU A 77 -4.58 -7.32 4.87
CA LEU A 77 -5.08 -6.22 5.69
C LEU A 77 -6.59 -6.13 5.52
N ASP A 78 -7.28 -6.71 6.51
CA ASP A 78 -8.72 -6.64 6.70
C ASP A 78 -9.13 -5.17 6.97
N SER A 79 -9.80 -4.56 6.00
CA SER A 79 -10.27 -3.17 6.10
C SER A 79 -11.59 -3.06 6.88
N SER A 80 -12.18 -4.16 7.35
CA SER A 80 -13.43 -4.16 8.11
C SER A 80 -13.31 -3.40 9.45
N HIS A 81 -12.09 -3.25 9.96
CA HIS A 81 -11.81 -2.54 11.22
C HIS A 81 -11.41 -1.07 11.02
N MET A 82 -11.35 -0.60 9.77
CA MET A 82 -11.03 0.77 9.46
C MET A 82 -12.34 1.57 9.37
N GLY A 83 -12.51 2.55 10.26
CA GLY A 83 -13.79 3.25 10.48
C GLY A 83 -14.45 3.89 9.24
N PRO A 84 -15.65 4.49 9.38
CA PRO A 84 -16.52 4.91 8.28
C PRO A 84 -15.95 5.95 7.30
N GLY A 85 -14.73 6.46 7.50
CA GLY A 85 -13.97 7.21 6.48
C GLY A 85 -13.32 6.33 5.40
N TRP A 86 -13.39 5.00 5.54
CA TRP A 86 -12.78 4.02 4.62
C TRP A 86 -13.76 3.42 3.60
N ILE A 87 -14.81 4.18 3.23
CA ILE A 87 -15.89 3.75 2.31
C ILE A 87 -15.39 3.44 0.90
N GLU A 88 -14.25 4.00 0.47
CA GLU A 88 -13.74 3.75 -0.87
C GLU A 88 -13.11 2.36 -1.01
N SER A 89 -13.51 1.65 -2.07
CA SER A 89 -12.99 0.32 -2.42
C SER A 89 -11.46 0.30 -2.36
N LYS A 90 -10.90 -0.68 -1.65
CA LYS A 90 -9.46 -0.90 -1.44
C LYS A 90 -8.64 -0.71 -2.72
N GLU A 91 -9.14 -1.21 -3.84
CA GLU A 91 -8.54 -1.08 -5.17
C GLU A 91 -8.34 0.37 -5.59
N LYS A 92 -9.41 1.18 -5.62
CA LYS A 92 -9.33 2.61 -6.01
C LYS A 92 -8.32 3.41 -5.17
N ARG A 93 -8.16 3.05 -3.90
CA ARG A 93 -7.19 3.71 -3.02
C ARG A 93 -5.76 3.33 -3.37
N VAL A 94 -5.49 2.04 -3.55
CA VAL A 94 -4.17 1.56 -3.99
C VAL A 94 -3.81 2.25 -5.30
N ASP A 95 -4.77 2.35 -6.23
CA ASP A 95 -4.58 3.01 -7.51
C ASP A 95 -4.17 4.47 -7.38
N ARG A 96 -4.82 5.24 -6.49
CA ARG A 96 -4.44 6.64 -6.24
C ARG A 96 -3.07 6.79 -5.58
N ILE A 97 -2.73 5.92 -4.63
CA ILE A 97 -1.41 5.93 -3.99
C ILE A 97 -0.33 5.65 -5.04
N TYR A 98 -0.58 4.66 -5.90
CA TYR A 98 0.31 4.31 -6.99
C TYR A 98 0.47 5.44 -7.99
N GLU A 99 -0.64 6.09 -8.36
CA GLU A 99 -0.65 7.23 -9.28
C GLU A 99 0.10 8.43 -8.71
N ALA A 100 -0.08 8.74 -7.42
CA ALA A 100 0.63 9.83 -6.77
C ALA A 100 2.14 9.56 -6.65
N LEU A 101 2.54 8.32 -6.35
CA LEU A 101 3.93 7.94 -6.17
C LEU A 101 4.69 7.82 -7.50
N MET A 102 4.04 7.24 -8.51
CA MET A 102 4.68 6.92 -9.80
C MET A 102 4.37 7.94 -10.89
N GLY A 103 3.47 8.89 -10.64
CA GLY A 103 3.00 9.84 -11.65
C GLY A 103 2.35 9.17 -12.85
N THR A 104 1.87 7.93 -12.70
CA THR A 104 1.28 7.11 -13.77
C THR A 104 0.05 6.37 -13.28
N THR A 105 -0.99 6.36 -14.11
CA THR A 105 -2.25 5.63 -13.88
C THR A 105 -2.05 4.13 -14.08
N ARG A 106 -3.06 3.33 -13.69
CA ARG A 106 -3.09 1.87 -13.87
C ARG A 106 -2.73 1.42 -15.28
N ASP A 107 -3.16 2.16 -16.30
CA ASP A 107 -2.94 1.82 -17.71
C ASP A 107 -1.53 2.20 -18.20
N GLY A 108 -0.63 2.60 -17.31
CA GLY A 108 0.71 3.08 -17.64
C GLY A 108 0.73 4.47 -18.29
N LYS A 109 -0.42 5.16 -18.32
CA LYS A 109 -0.51 6.52 -18.85
C LYS A 109 -0.05 7.52 -17.79
N PRO A 110 0.71 8.57 -18.14
CA PRO A 110 1.08 9.61 -17.19
C PRO A 110 -0.14 10.22 -16.51
N SER A 111 -0.04 10.47 -15.21
CA SER A 111 -1.09 11.15 -14.46
C SER A 111 -1.24 12.59 -14.93
N TRP A 112 -2.44 13.15 -14.78
CA TRP A 112 -2.71 14.52 -15.19
C TRP A 112 -1.77 15.53 -14.49
N THR A 113 -1.45 15.30 -13.22
CA THR A 113 -0.52 16.13 -12.45
C THR A 113 0.89 16.09 -13.04
N ALA A 114 1.40 14.89 -13.37
CA ALA A 114 2.72 14.73 -13.99
C ALA A 114 2.81 15.40 -15.38
N ILE A 115 1.73 15.34 -16.16
CA ILE A 115 1.64 16.04 -17.46
C ILE A 115 1.62 17.55 -17.25
N LYS A 116 0.82 18.05 -16.30
CA LYS A 116 0.69 19.49 -16.03
C LYS A 116 2.03 20.08 -15.59
N GLU A 117 2.75 19.41 -14.68
CA GLU A 117 4.07 19.85 -14.21
C GLU A 117 5.11 19.86 -15.33
N ASN A 118 5.13 18.83 -16.19
CA ASN A 118 6.10 18.75 -17.29
C ASN A 118 5.69 19.54 -18.55
N SER A 119 4.47 20.08 -18.60
CA SER A 119 3.91 20.70 -19.82
C SER A 119 4.80 21.83 -20.38
N GLN A 120 5.30 22.70 -19.50
CA GLN A 120 6.16 23.82 -19.89
C GLN A 120 7.51 23.34 -20.45
N ARG A 121 8.09 22.30 -19.83
CA ARG A 121 9.35 21.71 -20.28
C ARG A 121 9.19 21.06 -21.66
N VAL A 122 8.12 20.30 -21.86
CA VAL A 122 7.81 19.67 -23.15
C VAL A 122 7.56 20.72 -24.23
N GLN A 123 6.81 21.79 -23.94
CA GLN A 123 6.58 22.88 -24.88
C GLN A 123 7.88 23.60 -25.27
N ALA A 124 8.76 23.86 -24.31
CA ALA A 124 10.06 24.47 -24.58
C ALA A 124 10.93 23.57 -25.48
N GLN A 125 10.91 22.26 -25.26
CA GLN A 125 11.67 21.30 -26.06
C GLN A 125 11.11 21.16 -27.48
N VAL A 126 9.78 21.09 -27.64
CA VAL A 126 9.13 21.08 -28.97
C VAL A 126 9.40 22.36 -29.75
N ALA A 127 9.48 23.52 -29.07
CA ALA A 127 9.83 24.78 -29.71
C ALA A 127 11.31 24.83 -30.13
N ALA A 128 12.20 24.19 -29.37
CA ALA A 128 13.62 24.06 -29.72
C ALA A 128 13.83 23.10 -30.90
N ASP A 129 13.14 21.96 -30.92
CA ASP A 129 13.25 20.96 -32.00
C ASP A 129 12.63 21.42 -33.32
N ARG A 130 11.78 22.46 -33.29
CA ARG A 130 11.19 23.08 -34.48
C ARG A 130 12.04 24.18 -35.11
N LYS A 131 13.14 24.58 -34.47
CA LYS A 131 14.13 25.52 -35.03
C LYS A 131 15.24 24.76 -35.75
#